data_AF-A0A0K8W2F8-F1
#
_entry.id   AF-A0A0K8W2F8-F1
#
_cell.length_a   1.000
_cell.length_b   1.000
_cell.length_c   1.000
_cell.angle_alpha   90.00
_cell.angle_beta   90.00
_cell.angle_gamma   90.00
#
_symmetry.space_group_name_H-M   'P 1'
#
loop_
_entity.id
_entity.type
_entity.pdbx_description
1 polymer ?
#
loop_
_entity_poly.entity_id
_entity_poly.type
_entity_poly.pdbx_seq_one_letter_code
_entity_poly.pdbx_strand_id
1 'polypeptide(L)'
;LIKSIIWRPMLTLASDHLPIIISIEKPADFVSVDNLTFVNFNKANWVGFTEFTESTFKALPIPTDVCVGERQFRKVIAAATARFIPAGRIAEIRPNFPAEAAV
;
A
#
# COMPACT_ATOMS: atom_id res chain seq x y z
N LEU A 1 -4.33 25.75 10.34
CA LEU A 1 -4.72 26.04 11.74
C LEU A 1 -5.90 25.15 12.11
N ILE A 2 -5.95 24.53 13.30
CA ILE A 2 -7.10 23.72 13.72
C ILE A 2 -8.26 24.66 14.06
N LYS A 3 -9.44 24.45 13.45
CA LYS A 3 -10.59 25.35 13.59
C LYS A 3 -11.42 25.05 14.84
N SER A 4 -11.63 23.78 15.15
CA SER A 4 -12.30 23.37 16.38
C SER A 4 -11.85 21.99 16.84
N ILE A 5 -11.88 21.78 18.16
CA ILE A 5 -11.58 20.52 18.83
C ILE A 5 -12.66 20.30 19.88
N ILE A 6 -13.31 19.14 19.83
CA ILE A 6 -14.33 18.73 20.80
C ILE A 6 -13.85 17.42 21.41
N TRP A 7 -13.94 17.28 22.72
CA TRP A 7 -13.67 16.00 23.39
C TRP A 7 -14.85 15.61 24.27
N ARG A 8 -15.06 14.31 24.44
CA ARG A 8 -16.07 13.76 25.34
C ARG A 8 -15.66 12.39 25.90
N PRO A 9 -16.00 12.08 27.15
CA PRO A 9 -15.84 10.72 27.68
C PRO A 9 -16.92 9.79 27.10
N MET A 10 -16.55 8.57 26.74
CA MET A 10 -17.48 7.53 26.33
C MET A 10 -17.99 6.78 27.56
N LEU A 11 -19.16 7.18 28.06
CA LEU A 11 -19.72 6.69 29.33
C LEU A 11 -20.37 5.30 29.25
N THR A 12 -20.53 4.74 28.05
CA THR A 12 -21.34 3.53 27.82
C THR A 12 -20.58 2.21 27.94
N LEU A 13 -19.29 2.24 28.27
CA LEU A 13 -18.53 1.02 28.57
C LEU A 13 -18.65 0.67 30.05
N ALA A 14 -18.93 -0.61 30.35
CA ALA A 14 -18.89 -1.18 31.71
C ALA A 14 -17.43 -1.41 32.19
N SER A 15 -16.56 -0.43 31.95
CA SER A 15 -15.15 -0.40 32.33
C SER A 15 -14.96 0.71 33.36
N ASP A 16 -14.14 0.47 34.37
CA ASP A 16 -13.70 1.48 35.34
C ASP A 16 -12.83 2.57 34.71
N HIS A 17 -12.30 2.29 33.52
CA HIS A 17 -11.64 3.28 32.65
C HIS A 17 -12.53 3.65 31.46
N LEU A 18 -12.91 4.92 31.38
CA LEU A 18 -13.73 5.48 30.30
C LEU A 18 -12.85 6.05 29.17
N PRO A 19 -13.03 5.62 27.91
CA PRO A 19 -12.30 6.18 26.78
C PRO A 19 -12.62 7.67 26.58
N ILE A 20 -11.61 8.47 26.23
CA ILE A 20 -11.80 9.86 25.79
C ILE A 20 -11.85 9.87 24.26
N ILE A 21 -12.95 10.37 23.71
CA ILE A 21 -13.10 10.59 22.27
C ILE A 21 -12.73 12.04 21.99
N ILE A 22 -11.76 12.26 21.12
CA ILE A 22 -11.37 13.59 20.62
C ILE A 22 -11.78 13.67 19.15
N SER A 23 -12.55 14.69 18.81
CA SER A 23 -12.95 15.02 17.44
C SER A 23 -12.32 16.36 17.05
N ILE A 24 -11.59 16.36 15.95
CA ILE A 24 -10.89 17.55 15.44
C ILE A 24 -11.53 17.89 14.10
N GLU A 25 -12.00 19.12 13.96
CA GLU A 25 -12.58 19.59 12.70
C GLU A 25 -11.48 19.73 11.65
N LYS A 26 -11.66 18.99 10.57
CA LYS A 26 -10.75 18.99 9.43
C LYS A 26 -10.85 20.35 8.70
N PRO A 27 -9.72 21.05 8.45
CA PRO A 27 -9.71 22.27 7.65
C PRO A 27 -10.33 22.05 6.26
N ALA A 28 -11.02 23.05 5.70
CA ALA A 28 -11.69 22.95 4.40
C ALA A 28 -10.70 22.74 3.24
N ASP A 29 -9.46 23.19 3.42
CA ASP A 29 -8.30 23.07 2.55
C ASP A 29 -7.52 21.76 2.76
N PHE A 30 -7.93 20.91 3.70
CA PHE A 30 -7.27 19.63 3.93
C PHE A 30 -7.63 18.63 2.83
N VAL A 31 -6.71 18.44 1.90
CA VAL A 31 -6.82 17.44 0.83
C VAL A 31 -6.40 16.08 1.37
N SER A 32 -7.30 15.09 1.30
CA SER A 32 -6.91 13.69 1.51
C SER A 32 -6.20 13.22 0.25
N VAL A 33 -4.93 12.82 0.38
CA VAL A 33 -4.21 12.17 -0.72
C VAL A 33 -4.59 10.70 -0.72
N ASP A 34 -5.04 10.21 -1.86
CA ASP A 34 -5.28 8.78 -2.02
C ASP A 34 -3.95 8.02 -1.90
N ASN A 35 -3.97 6.89 -1.19
CA ASN A 35 -2.81 6.02 -1.08
C ASN A 35 -2.65 5.23 -2.39
N LEU A 36 -2.15 5.90 -3.43
CA LEU A 36 -1.87 5.27 -4.72
C LEU A 36 -0.47 4.63 -4.67
N THR A 37 -0.44 3.30 -4.71
CA THR A 37 0.77 2.52 -4.96
C THR A 37 0.89 2.24 -6.45
N PHE A 38 2.01 2.62 -7.05
CA PHE A 38 2.29 2.36 -8.46
C PHE A 38 3.35 1.26 -8.61
N VAL A 39 3.18 0.43 -9.63
CA VAL A 39 4.17 -0.59 -10.03
C VAL A 39 5.20 0.07 -10.94
N ASN A 40 6.48 0.02 -10.56
CA ASN A 40 7.55 0.64 -11.33
C ASN A 40 8.29 -0.38 -12.20
N PHE A 41 7.76 -0.60 -13.40
CA PHE A 41 8.35 -1.51 -14.40
C PHE A 41 9.71 -1.06 -14.92
N ASN A 42 10.02 0.24 -14.86
CA ASN A 42 11.32 0.76 -15.31
C ASN A 42 12.46 0.36 -14.35
N LYS A 43 12.15 0.18 -13.06
CA LYS A 43 13.11 -0.29 -12.05
C LYS A 43 13.06 -1.80 -11.82
N ALA A 44 12.29 -2.54 -12.61
CA ALA A 44 12.19 -3.98 -12.46
C ALA A 44 13.52 -4.66 -12.85
N ASN A 45 13.92 -5.65 -12.06
CA ASN A 45 15.03 -6.53 -12.41
C ASN A 45 14.52 -7.61 -13.39
N TRP A 46 14.44 -7.26 -14.67
CA TRP A 46 13.94 -8.17 -15.71
C TRP A 46 14.80 -9.41 -15.92
N VAL A 47 16.12 -9.30 -15.73
CA VAL A 47 17.05 -10.44 -15.82
C VAL A 47 16.72 -11.46 -14.73
N GLY A 48 16.69 -11.04 -13.46
CA GLY A 48 16.35 -11.91 -12.34
C GLY A 48 14.93 -12.44 -12.40
N PHE A 49 13.97 -11.63 -12.88
CA PHE A 49 12.60 -12.07 -13.12
C PHE A 49 12.58 -13.24 -14.11
N THR A 50 13.25 -13.08 -15.25
CA THR A 50 13.27 -14.09 -16.33
C THR A 50 13.96 -15.37 -15.86
N GLU A 51 15.13 -15.27 -15.25
CA GLU A 51 15.86 -16.42 -14.72
C GLU A 51 15.03 -17.19 -13.68
N PHE A 52 14.36 -16.47 -12.78
CA PHE A 52 13.50 -17.08 -11.77
C PHE A 52 12.26 -17.75 -12.38
N THR A 53 11.56 -17.10 -13.31
CA THR A 53 10.37 -17.69 -13.92
C THR A 53 10.71 -18.90 -14.76
N GLU A 54 11.73 -18.83 -15.62
CA GLU A 54 12.14 -19.93 -16.50
C GLU A 54 12.63 -21.13 -15.69
N SER A 55 13.47 -20.91 -14.68
CA SER A 55 13.93 -22.00 -13.80
C SER A 55 12.77 -22.64 -13.04
N THR A 56 11.82 -21.85 -12.56
CA THR A 56 10.65 -22.37 -11.83
C THR A 56 9.70 -23.12 -12.75
N PHE A 57 9.42 -22.60 -13.95
CA PHE A 57 8.57 -23.28 -14.94
C PHE A 57 9.17 -24.60 -15.40
N LYS A 58 10.48 -24.63 -15.65
CA LYS A 58 11.19 -25.86 -16.01
C LYS A 58 11.11 -26.95 -14.94
N ALA A 59 11.01 -26.57 -13.67
CA ALA A 59 10.89 -27.49 -12.55
C ALA A 59 9.44 -27.93 -12.26
N LEU A 60 8.43 -27.28 -12.84
CA LEU A 60 7.03 -27.64 -12.62
C LEU A 60 6.65 -28.92 -13.37
N PRO A 61 5.81 -29.78 -12.77
CA PRO A 61 5.27 -30.93 -13.48
C PRO A 61 4.32 -30.47 -14.60
N ILE A 62 4.19 -31.30 -15.64
CA ILE A 62 3.24 -31.06 -16.72
C ILE A 62 1.83 -31.01 -16.11
N PRO A 63 1.06 -29.94 -16.34
CA PRO A 63 -0.28 -29.82 -15.78
C PRO A 63 -1.22 -30.87 -16.36
N THR A 64 -2.09 -31.42 -15.50
CA THR A 64 -3.11 -32.39 -15.91
C THR A 64 -4.24 -31.75 -16.70
N ASP A 65 -4.54 -30.48 -16.39
CA ASP A 65 -5.56 -29.69 -17.07
C ASP A 65 -5.18 -28.18 -17.07
N VAL A 66 -5.92 -27.42 -17.88
CA VAL A 66 -5.67 -25.99 -18.10
C VAL A 66 -5.85 -25.17 -16.81
N CYS A 67 -6.80 -25.51 -15.94
CA CYS A 67 -7.03 -24.78 -14.70
C CYS A 67 -5.90 -24.97 -13.69
N VAL A 68 -5.36 -26.19 -13.60
CA VAL A 68 -4.17 -26.47 -12.77
C VAL A 68 -2.95 -25.76 -13.34
N GLY A 69 -2.75 -25.81 -14.65
CA GLY A 69 -1.63 -25.15 -15.33
C GLY A 69 -1.66 -23.64 -15.15
N GLU A 70 -2.81 -23.01 -15.36
CA GLU A 70 -2.97 -21.56 -15.17
C GLU A 70 -2.77 -21.15 -13.71
N ARG A 71 -3.27 -21.94 -12.75
CA ARG A 71 -3.04 -21.68 -11.32
C ARG A 71 -1.56 -21.76 -10.96
N GLN A 72 -0.83 -22.74 -11.49
CA GLN A 72 0.62 -22.85 -11.29
C GLN A 72 1.34 -21.68 -11.95
N PHE A 73 0.99 -21.35 -13.19
CA PHE A 73 1.55 -20.22 -13.93
C PHE A 73 1.40 -18.91 -13.16
N ARG A 74 0.17 -18.59 -12.73
CA ARG A 74 -0.13 -17.38 -11.97
C ARG A 74 0.65 -17.28 -10.67
N LYS A 75 0.84 -18.41 -9.95
CA LYS A 75 1.63 -18.44 -8.71
C LYS A 75 3.09 -18.06 -8.97
N VAL A 76 3.70 -18.59 -10.03
CA VAL A 76 5.09 -18.29 -10.40
C VAL A 76 5.23 -16.81 -10.77
N ILE A 77 4.34 -16.30 -11.62
CA ILE A 77 4.35 -14.88 -12.04
C ILE A 77 4.14 -13.94 -10.84
N ALA A 78 3.22 -14.27 -9.93
CA ALA A 78 2.99 -13.46 -8.73
C ALA A 78 4.22 -13.44 -7.80
N ALA A 79 4.85 -14.60 -7.59
CA ALA A 79 6.08 -14.69 -6.80
C ALA A 79 7.25 -13.92 -7.43
N ALA A 80 7.40 -14.02 -8.76
CA ALA A 80 8.41 -13.27 -9.50
C ALA A 80 8.16 -11.76 -9.42
N THR A 81 6.91 -11.32 -9.61
CA THR A 81 6.50 -9.92 -9.51
C THR A 81 6.86 -9.34 -8.15
N ALA A 82 6.50 -10.04 -7.07
CA ALA A 82 6.78 -9.57 -5.71
C ALA A 82 8.28 -9.45 -5.39
N ARG A 83 9.14 -10.25 -6.04
CA ARG A 83 10.59 -10.25 -5.79
C ARG A 83 11.36 -9.25 -6.65
N PHE A 84 10.95 -9.08 -7.91
CA PHE A 84 11.78 -8.40 -8.91
C PHE A 84 11.15 -7.12 -9.47
N ILE A 85 9.87 -6.87 -9.22
CA ILE A 85 9.18 -5.66 -9.69
C ILE A 85 8.86 -4.79 -8.48
N PRO A 86 9.58 -3.66 -8.30
CA PRO A 86 9.33 -2.79 -7.17
C PRO A 86 7.97 -2.10 -7.31
N ALA A 87 7.16 -2.19 -6.26
CA ALA A 87 6.00 -1.35 -6.06
C ALA A 87 6.37 -0.23 -5.07
N GLY A 88 6.04 1.00 -5.42
CA GLY A 88 6.39 2.17 -4.61
C GLY A 88 5.17 3.05 -4.34
N ARG A 89 5.20 3.74 -3.20
CA ARG A 89 4.32 4.87 -2.93
C ARG A 89 5.00 6.13 -3.45
N ILE A 90 4.31 6.91 -4.28
CA ILE A 90 4.68 8.31 -4.47
C ILE A 90 3.92 9.06 -3.39
N ALA A 91 4.64 9.56 -2.38
CA ALA A 91 4.05 10.55 -1.50
C ALA A 91 3.90 11.83 -2.32
N GLU A 92 2.68 12.23 -2.66
CA GLU A 92 2.45 13.62 -3.05
C GLU A 92 2.74 14.46 -1.81
N ILE A 93 3.99 14.96 -1.70
CA ILE A 93 4.38 15.86 -0.62
C ILE A 93 3.67 17.16 -0.89
N ARG A 94 2.54 17.36 -0.22
CA ARG A 94 1.91 18.66 -0.10
C ARG A 94 2.50 19.35 1.11
N PRO A 95 3.43 20.30 0.95
CA PRO A 95 3.93 21.06 2.08
C PRO A 95 2.74 21.73 2.76
N ASN A 96 2.53 21.40 4.04
CA ASN A 96 1.46 21.97 4.86
C ASN A 96 1.79 23.41 5.31
N PHE A 97 2.93 23.93 4.86
CA PHE A 97 3.43 25.25 5.15
C PHE A 97 3.64 26.03 3.85
N PRO A 98 3.38 27.34 3.85
CA PRO A 98 3.75 28.22 2.74
C PRO A 98 5.27 28.12 2.50
N ALA A 99 5.69 28.29 1.23
CA ALA A 99 7.11 28.19 0.84
C ALA A 99 7.98 29.20 1.62
N GLU A 100 7.38 30.30 2.05
CA GLU A 100 7.99 31.34 2.90
C GLU A 100 8.44 30.84 4.28
N ALA A 101 7.90 29.71 4.77
CA ALA A 101 8.29 29.13 6.06
C ALA A 101 9.45 28.12 5.98
N ALA A 102 9.99 27.87 4.78
CA ALA A 102 11.08 26.93 4.55
C ALA A 102 12.50 27.57 4.60
N VAL A 103 12.62 28.76 5.19
CA VAL A 103 13.88 29.52 5.34
C VAL A 103 14.66 29.07 6.57
#